data_AF-A0A9E3GW15-F1
#
_entry.id   AF-A0A9E3GW15-F1
#
_cell.length_a   1.000
_cell.length_b   1.000
_cell.length_c   1.000
_cell.angle_alpha   90.00
_cell.angle_beta   90.00
_cell.angle_gamma   90.00
#
_symmetry.space_group_name_H-M   'P 1'
#
loop_
_entity.id
_entity.type
_entity.pdbx_description
1 polymer ?
#
loop_
_entity_poly.entity_id
_entity_poly.type
_entity_poly.pdbx_seq_one_letter_code
_entity_poly.pdbx_strand_id
1 'polypeptide(L)' 'MPAPAPAGPTPAPRPEQPAARQRRLAAEATLLAVARADIAAGRTVPAEAVDAWIDSLATDHPLPPPHPGI' A
#
# COMPACT_ATOMS: atom_id res chain seq x y z
N MET A 1 6.46 39.75 5.14
CA MET A 1 6.47 38.49 4.38
C MET A 1 5.10 38.29 3.73
N PRO A 2 4.98 38.08 2.42
CA PRO A 2 3.72 37.66 1.82
C PRO A 2 3.41 36.19 2.19
N ALA A 3 2.12 35.88 2.36
CA ALA A 3 1.61 34.54 2.65
C ALA A 3 1.72 33.60 1.42
N PRO A 4 1.85 32.26 1.60
CA PRO A 4 1.86 31.31 0.49
C PRO A 4 0.50 31.31 -0.22
N ALA A 5 0.53 31.26 -1.55
CA ALA A 5 -0.66 31.21 -2.40
C ALA A 5 -1.49 29.93 -2.13
N PRO A 6 -2.83 29.99 -2.21
CA PRO A 6 -3.66 28.79 -2.06
C PRO A 6 -3.31 27.79 -3.16
N ALA A 7 -3.16 26.52 -2.79
CA ALA A 7 -2.97 25.44 -3.75
C ALA A 7 -4.15 25.46 -4.75
N GLY A 8 -3.85 25.74 -6.02
CA GLY A 8 -4.83 25.66 -7.09
C GLY A 8 -5.43 24.25 -7.19
N PRO A 9 -6.57 24.08 -7.88
CA PRO A 9 -7.21 22.78 -8.00
C PRO A 9 -6.22 21.74 -8.55
N THR A 10 -6.02 20.65 -7.81
CA THR A 10 -5.21 19.53 -8.25
C THR A 10 -5.77 19.03 -9.58
N PRO A 11 -4.96 18.94 -10.65
CA PRO A 11 -5.45 18.43 -11.93
C PRO A 11 -6.07 17.05 -11.73
N ALA A 12 -7.30 16.87 -12.22
CA ALA A 12 -7.94 15.57 -12.15
C ALA A 12 -7.05 14.52 -12.86
N PRO A 13 -6.87 13.33 -12.27
CA PRO A 13 -6.08 12.28 -12.90
C PRO A 13 -6.66 11.96 -14.27
N ARG A 14 -5.78 11.91 -15.28
CA ARG A 14 -6.17 11.64 -16.67
C ARG A 14 -6.99 10.34 -16.74
N PRO A 15 -8.09 10.30 -17.51
CA PRO A 15 -8.84 9.08 -17.74
C PRO A 15 -7.92 7.96 -18.21
N GLU A 16 -7.95 6.83 -17.51
CA GLU A 16 -7.17 5.65 -17.86
C GLU A 16 -7.70 5.02 -19.15
N GLN A 17 -6.80 4.57 -20.01
CA GLN A 17 -7.20 3.85 -21.22
C GLN A 17 -7.79 2.48 -20.88
N PRO A 18 -8.84 2.01 -21.57
CA PRO A 18 -9.49 0.73 -21.26
C PRO A 18 -8.53 -0.47 -21.23
N ALA A 19 -7.55 -0.52 -22.14
CA ALA A 19 -6.55 -1.58 -22.17
C ALA A 19 -5.59 -1.53 -20.97
N ALA A 20 -5.21 -0.34 -20.51
CA ALA A 20 -4.40 -0.18 -19.30
C ALA A 20 -5.19 -0.62 -18.06
N ARG A 21 -6.47 -0.23 -17.99
CA ARG A 21 -7.39 -0.66 -16.93
C ARG A 21 -7.52 -2.18 -16.89
N GLN A 22 -7.70 -2.82 -18.04
CA GLN A 22 -7.83 -4.28 -18.11
C GLN A 22 -6.55 -4.99 -17.62
N ARG A 23 -5.37 -4.48 -17.98
CA ARG A 23 -4.08 -5.03 -17.50
C ARG A 23 -3.93 -4.85 -15.99
N ARG A 24 -4.29 -3.68 -15.46
CA ARG A 24 -4.25 -3.43 -14.02
C ARG A 24 -5.17 -4.39 -13.26
N LEU A 25 -6.40 -4.57 -13.72
CA LEU A 25 -7.36 -5.48 -13.10
C LEU A 25 -6.90 -6.95 -13.14
N ALA A 26 -6.27 -7.39 -14.23
CA ALA A 26 -5.72 -8.74 -14.31
C ALA A 26 -4.55 -8.95 -13.31
N ALA A 27 -3.69 -7.94 -13.16
CA ALA A 27 -2.63 -7.96 -12.15
C ALA A 27 -3.19 -7.95 -10.72
N GLU A 28 -4.17 -7.08 -10.43
CA GLU A 28 -4.86 -7.03 -9.13
C GLU A 28 -5.54 -8.37 -8.81
N ALA A 29 -6.20 -9.02 -9.78
CA ALA A 29 -6.81 -10.34 -9.60
C ALA A 29 -5.78 -11.42 -9.23
N THR A 30 -4.59 -11.35 -9.82
CA THR A 30 -3.48 -12.25 -9.52
C THR A 30 -2.97 -12.03 -8.09
N LEU A 31 -2.76 -10.79 -7.70
CA LEU A 31 -2.33 -10.43 -6.34
C LEU A 31 -3.37 -10.84 -5.29
N LEU A 32 -4.66 -10.67 -5.60
CA LEU A 32 -5.74 -11.07 -4.70
C LEU A 32 -5.80 -12.60 -4.54
N ALA A 33 -5.53 -13.36 -5.59
CA ALA A 33 -5.46 -14.83 -5.51
C ALA A 33 -4.32 -15.28 -4.59
N VAL A 34 -3.15 -14.65 -4.68
CA VAL A 34 -2.02 -14.90 -3.77
C VAL A 34 -2.40 -14.58 -2.32
N ALA A 35 -2.95 -13.38 -2.08
CA ALA A 35 -3.37 -12.97 -0.73
C ALA A 35 -4.38 -13.93 -0.10
N ARG A 36 -5.35 -14.43 -0.89
CA ARG A 36 -6.31 -15.44 -0.43
C ARG A 36 -5.64 -16.76 -0.07
N ALA A 37 -4.65 -17.19 -0.86
CA ALA A 37 -3.89 -18.40 -0.57
C ALA A 37 -3.05 -18.26 0.71
N ASP A 38 -2.47 -17.09 0.96
CA ASP A 38 -1.74 -16.79 2.19
C ASP A 38 -2.64 -16.82 3.41
N ILE A 39 -3.83 -16.20 3.34
CA ILE A 39 -4.84 -16.27 4.40
C ILE A 39 -5.26 -17.71 4.66
N ALA A 40 -5.54 -18.49 3.62
CA ALA A 40 -5.95 -19.89 3.75
C ALA A 40 -4.84 -20.76 4.37
N ALA A 41 -3.57 -20.40 4.15
CA ALA A 41 -2.42 -21.07 4.74
C ALA A 41 -2.04 -20.53 6.14
N GLY A 42 -2.78 -19.55 6.68
CA GLY A 42 -2.46 -18.92 7.97
C GLY A 42 -1.24 -17.99 7.95
N ARG A 43 -0.71 -17.66 6.77
CA ARG A 43 0.42 -16.75 6.58
C ARG A 43 -0.06 -15.30 6.65
N THR A 44 -0.34 -14.84 7.86
CA THR A 44 -0.74 -13.45 8.14
C THR A 44 0.27 -12.74 9.03
N VAL A 45 0.33 -11.42 8.91
CA VAL A 45 1.06 -10.57 9.84
C VAL A 45 0.07 -10.01 10.88
N PRO A 46 0.39 -10.10 12.19
CA PRO A 46 -0.43 -9.48 13.22
C PRO A 46 -0.47 -7.95 13.06
N ALA A 47 -1.62 -7.34 13.37
CA ALA A 47 -1.79 -5.89 13.25
C ALA A 47 -0.80 -5.13 14.14
N GLU A 48 -0.57 -5.60 15.36
CA GLU A 48 0.36 -5.00 16.31
C GLU A 48 1.81 -4.99 15.82
N ALA A 49 2.20 -5.98 15.01
CA ALA A 49 3.54 -6.02 14.41
C ALA A 49 3.69 -4.98 13.28
N VAL A 50 2.59 -4.71 12.55
CA VAL A 50 2.55 -3.66 11.55
C VAL A 50 2.59 -2.29 12.22
N ASP A 51 1.83 -2.08 13.29
CA ASP A 51 1.80 -0.82 14.02
C ASP A 51 3.18 -0.50 14.63
N ALA A 52 3.82 -1.48 15.28
CA ALA A 52 5.17 -1.32 15.82
C ALA A 52 6.20 -0.99 14.73
N TRP A 53 6.07 -1.60 13.55
CA TRP A 53 6.92 -1.27 12.41
C TRP A 53 6.69 0.16 11.94
N ILE A 54 5.43 0.59 11.74
CA ILE A 54 5.09 1.94 11.32
C ILE A 54 5.62 2.98 12.31
N ASP A 55 5.42 2.76 13.61
CA ASP A 55 5.88 3.66 14.66
C ASP A 55 7.41 3.79 14.69
N SER A 56 8.13 2.73 14.34
CA SER A 56 9.59 2.75 14.28
C SER A 56 10.16 3.59 13.14
N LEU A 57 9.39 3.82 12.05
CA LEU A 57 9.87 4.54 10.86
C LEU A 57 10.20 6.01 11.14
N ALA A 58 9.62 6.59 12.19
CA ALA A 58 9.88 7.96 12.62
C ALA A 58 11.04 8.07 13.64
N THR A 59 11.73 6.97 13.93
CA THR A 59 12.82 6.90 14.93
C THR A 59 14.19 6.70 14.27
N ASP A 60 15.27 6.93 15.01
CA ASP A 60 16.66 6.64 14.56
C ASP A 60 16.95 5.13 14.39
N HIS A 61 16.04 4.26 14.80
CA HIS A 61 16.17 2.80 14.70
C HIS A 61 14.91 2.16 14.11
N PRO A 62 14.69 2.28 12.79
CA PRO A 62 13.55 1.65 12.14
C PRO A 62 13.65 0.12 12.21
N LEU A 63 12.54 -0.51 12.57
CA LEU A 63 12.38 -1.95 12.53
C LEU A 63 12.27 -2.44 11.09
N PRO A 64 12.66 -3.69 10.80
CA PRO A 64 12.40 -4.28 9.49
C PRO A 64 10.89 -4.47 9.27
N PRO A 65 10.41 -4.46 8.01
CA PRO A 65 9.03 -4.78 7.70
C PRO A 65 8.67 -6.17 8.24
N PRO A 66 7.51 -6.33 8.89
CA PRO A 66 7.12 -7.62 9.43
C PRO A 66 6.81 -8.61 8.29
N HIS A 67 7.11 -9.89 8.52
CA HIS A 67 6.87 -10.97 7.57
C HIS A 67 5.82 -11.93 8.12
N PRO A 68 5.01 -12.57 7.26
CA PRO A 68 4.08 -13.60 7.69
C PRO A 68 4.85 -14.73 8.40
N GLY A 69 4.29 -15.23 9.51
CA GLY A 69 4.83 -16.41 10.18
C GLY A 69 4.83 -17.63 9.24
N ILE A 70 5.87 -18.46 9.32
CA ILE A 70 6.02 -19.69 8.53
C ILE A 70 5.20 -20.83 9.14
#